data_AF-A0A9X1F4G8-F1
#
_entry.id   AF-A0A9X1F4G8-F1
#
_cell.length_a   1.000
_cell.length_b   1.000
_cell.length_c   1.000
_cell.angle_alpha   90.00
_cell.angle_beta   90.00
_cell.angle_gamma   90.00
#
_symmetry.space_group_name_H-M   'P 1'
#
loop_
_entity.id
_entity.type
_entity.pdbx_description
1 polymer ?
#
loop_
_entity_poly.entity_id
_entity_poly.type
_entity_poly.pdbx_seq_one_letter_code
_entity_poly.pdbx_strand_id
1 'polypeptide(L)'
;MQKVNIFLGAGWAGLAALLAVFLGALVSIPEAILIAGLLICVACCWVMLFTRNADEYTRGLWTSGASMAFATLLILFLGLPFAEGVYDGFQSTRAGTPGQNNERDIPAIASIALAIIAFYIGLFWKRMRGGI
;
A
#
# COMPACT_ATOMS: atom_id res chain seq x y z
N MET A 1 3.00 -26.75 8.67
CA MET A 1 3.30 -26.77 7.21
C MET A 1 2.14 -26.24 6.35
N GLN A 2 0.90 -26.73 6.48
CA GLN A 2 -0.22 -26.30 5.61
C GLN A 2 -0.50 -24.77 5.63
N LYS A 3 -0.47 -24.13 6.80
CA LYS A 3 -0.73 -22.68 6.93
C LYS A 3 0.35 -21.79 6.30
N VAL A 4 1.62 -22.24 6.31
CA VAL A 4 2.74 -21.52 5.68
C VAL A 4 2.56 -21.46 4.17
N ASN A 5 2.19 -22.58 3.55
CA ASN A 5 1.93 -22.64 2.11
C ASN A 5 0.75 -21.74 1.71
N ILE A 6 -0.30 -21.69 2.54
CA ILE A 6 -1.44 -20.79 2.32
C ILE A 6 -1.00 -19.33 2.39
N PHE A 7 -0.18 -18.94 3.39
CA PHE A 7 0.35 -17.59 3.51
C PHE A 7 1.17 -17.19 2.28
N LEU A 8 2.12 -18.04 1.87
CA LEU A 8 2.99 -17.78 0.72
C LEU A 8 2.22 -17.75 -0.60
N GLY A 9 1.24 -18.65 -0.75
CA GLY A 9 0.34 -18.69 -1.90
C GLY A 9 -0.50 -17.42 -2.00
N ALA A 10 -1.12 -17.00 -0.90
CA ALA A 10 -1.86 -15.74 -0.83
C ALA A 10 -0.97 -14.51 -1.10
N GLY A 11 0.29 -14.53 -0.64
CA GLY A 11 1.26 -13.48 -0.94
C GLY A 11 1.55 -13.33 -2.44
N TRP A 12 1.76 -14.43 -3.15
CA TRP A 12 1.96 -14.40 -4.60
C TRP A 12 0.69 -14.07 -5.36
N ALA A 13 -0.45 -14.67 -5.00
CA ALA A 13 -1.73 -14.43 -5.66
C ALA A 13 -2.16 -12.96 -5.51
N GLY A 14 -2.01 -12.38 -4.33
CA GLY A 14 -2.33 -10.98 -4.08
C GLY A 14 -1.39 -10.01 -4.79
N LEU A 15 -0.09 -10.34 -4.91
CA LEU A 15 0.85 -9.57 -5.75
C LEU A 15 0.46 -9.63 -7.23
N ALA A 16 0.12 -10.80 -7.74
CA ALA A 16 -0.30 -10.97 -9.13
C ALA A 16 -1.60 -10.19 -9.41
N ALA A 17 -2.57 -10.23 -8.48
CA ALA A 17 -3.78 -9.43 -8.57
C ALA A 17 -3.48 -7.92 -8.58
N LEU A 18 -2.59 -7.44 -7.69
CA LEU A 18 -2.17 -6.04 -7.65
C LEU A 18 -1.53 -5.61 -8.98
N LEU A 19 -0.63 -6.42 -9.53
CA LEU A 19 0.02 -6.14 -10.82
C LEU A 19 -0.99 -6.16 -11.96
N ALA A 20 -1.93 -7.10 -11.96
CA ALA A 20 -2.98 -7.17 -12.98
C ALA A 20 -3.88 -5.93 -12.95
N VAL A 21 -4.24 -5.44 -11.76
CA VAL A 21 -5.00 -4.18 -11.61
C VAL A 21 -4.18 -3.00 -12.11
N PHE A 22 -2.90 -2.91 -11.74
CA PHE A 22 -2.04 -1.82 -12.17
C PHE A 22 -1.85 -1.79 -13.69
N LEU A 23 -1.50 -2.93 -14.30
CA LEU A 23 -1.35 -3.06 -15.74
C LEU A 23 -2.68 -2.85 -16.47
N GLY A 24 -3.78 -3.34 -15.91
CA GLY A 24 -5.12 -3.15 -16.46
C GLY A 24 -5.53 -1.68 -16.50
N ALA A 25 -5.16 -0.91 -15.47
CA ALA A 25 -5.39 0.53 -15.45
C ALA A 25 -4.61 1.25 -16.58
N LEU A 26 -3.39 0.81 -16.90
CA LEU A 26 -2.58 1.39 -17.99
C LEU A 26 -3.18 1.16 -19.38
N VAL A 27 -3.91 0.06 -19.57
CA VAL A 27 -4.55 -0.30 -20.85
C VAL A 27 -6.06 0.06 -20.85
N SER A 28 -6.55 0.79 -19.84
CA SER A 28 -7.94 1.23 -19.72
C SER A 28 -8.98 0.08 -19.73
N ILE A 29 -8.66 -1.02 -19.03
CA ILE A 29 -9.62 -2.12 -18.80
C ILE A 29 -10.86 -1.60 -18.04
N PRO A 30 -12.07 -2.14 -18.30
CA PRO A 30 -13.29 -1.77 -17.58
C PRO A 30 -13.12 -1.77 -16.05
N GLU A 31 -13.60 -0.71 -15.41
CA GLU A 31 -13.43 -0.46 -13.96
C GLU A 31 -13.95 -1.61 -13.10
N ALA A 32 -15.06 -2.25 -13.48
CA ALA A 32 -15.61 -3.40 -12.78
C ALA A 32 -14.60 -4.56 -12.63
N ILE A 33 -13.75 -4.78 -13.65
CA ILE A 33 -12.72 -5.82 -13.63
C ILE A 33 -11.57 -5.40 -12.71
N LEU A 34 -11.18 -4.13 -12.73
CA LEU A 34 -10.14 -3.58 -11.86
C LEU A 34 -10.56 -3.66 -10.37
N ILE A 35 -11.81 -3.32 -10.07
CA ILE A 35 -12.39 -3.44 -8.73
C ILE A 35 -12.38 -4.91 -8.28
N ALA A 36 -12.80 -5.84 -9.14
CA ALA A 36 -12.76 -7.27 -8.82
C ALA A 36 -11.33 -7.75 -8.52
N GLY A 37 -10.34 -7.33 -9.32
CA GLY A 37 -8.93 -7.63 -9.05
C GLY A 37 -8.44 -7.06 -7.72
N LEU A 38 -8.87 -5.84 -7.38
CA LEU A 38 -8.50 -5.20 -6.12
C LEU A 38 -9.15 -5.91 -4.92
N LEU A 39 -10.40 -6.37 -5.04
CA LEU A 39 -11.06 -7.19 -4.02
C LEU A 39 -10.34 -8.52 -3.81
N ILE A 40 -9.84 -9.16 -4.88
CA ILE A 40 -9.01 -10.37 -4.77
C ILE A 40 -7.72 -10.08 -4.02
N CYS A 41 -7.04 -8.97 -4.33
CA CYS A 41 -5.83 -8.54 -3.62
C CYS A 41 -6.11 -8.35 -2.11
N VAL A 42 -7.19 -7.63 -1.77
CA VAL A 42 -7.61 -7.42 -0.37
C VAL A 42 -7.94 -8.74 0.32
N ALA A 43 -8.66 -9.66 -0.34
CA ALA A 43 -8.95 -10.98 0.20
C ALA A 43 -7.66 -11.77 0.48
N CYS A 44 -6.65 -11.68 -0.40
CA CYS A 44 -5.34 -12.29 -0.16
C CYS A 44 -4.65 -11.70 1.08
N CYS A 45 -4.66 -10.38 1.25
CA CYS A 45 -4.13 -9.73 2.46
C CYS A 45 -4.82 -10.23 3.74
N TRP A 46 -6.15 -10.45 3.69
CA TRP A 46 -6.89 -11.04 4.80
C TRP A 46 -6.47 -12.47 5.10
N VAL A 47 -6.33 -13.32 4.07
CA VAL A 47 -5.85 -14.69 4.23
C VAL A 47 -4.45 -14.70 4.87
N MET A 48 -3.57 -13.80 4.42
CA MET A 48 -2.24 -13.64 5.00
C MET A 48 -2.30 -13.18 6.46
N LEU A 49 -3.18 -12.24 6.80
CA LEU A 49 -3.38 -11.78 8.18
C LEU A 49 -3.75 -12.95 9.10
N PHE A 50 -4.67 -13.84 8.69
CA PHE A 50 -5.07 -14.99 9.50
C PHE A 50 -4.04 -16.11 9.54
N THR A 51 -3.15 -16.18 8.56
CA THR A 51 -2.10 -17.21 8.47
C THR A 51 -0.72 -16.72 8.93
N ARG A 52 -0.59 -15.45 9.33
CA ARG A 52 0.69 -14.80 9.69
C ARG A 52 1.47 -15.46 10.84
N ASN A 53 0.80 -16.20 11.72
CA ASN A 53 1.42 -16.85 12.87
C ASN A 53 1.69 -18.33 12.61
N ALA A 54 1.83 -18.73 11.34
CA ALA A 54 2.10 -20.13 10.99
C ALA A 54 3.50 -20.58 11.44
N ASP A 55 4.47 -19.66 11.41
CA ASP A 55 5.84 -19.82 11.91
C ASP A 55 6.48 -18.43 12.17
N GLU A 56 7.72 -18.42 12.66
CA GLU A 56 8.47 -17.18 12.90
C GLU A 56 8.78 -16.42 11.60
N TYR A 57 9.06 -17.15 10.52
CA TYR A 57 9.37 -16.59 9.22
C TYR A 57 8.19 -15.80 8.61
N THR A 58 7.00 -16.40 8.54
CA THR A 58 5.76 -15.77 8.04
C THR A 58 5.34 -14.59 8.90
N ARG A 59 5.54 -14.68 10.22
CA ARG A 59 5.33 -13.55 11.14
C ARG A 59 6.31 -12.42 10.84
N GLY A 60 7.57 -12.75 10.61
CA GLY A 60 8.62 -11.82 10.20
C GLY A 60 8.28 -11.11 8.89
N LEU A 61 7.85 -11.86 7.87
CA LEU A 61 7.41 -11.33 6.57
C LEU A 61 6.23 -10.38 6.72
N TRP A 62 5.18 -10.82 7.44
CA TRP A 62 4.00 -10.00 7.68
C TRP A 62 4.35 -8.69 8.38
N THR A 63 5.17 -8.75 9.43
CA THR A 63 5.55 -7.57 10.21
C THR A 63 6.34 -6.58 9.36
N SER A 64 7.24 -7.05 8.51
CA SER A 64 7.98 -6.20 7.56
C SER A 64 7.05 -5.48 6.58
N GLY A 65 6.11 -6.20 5.98
CA GLY A 65 5.11 -5.63 5.09
C GLY A 65 4.22 -4.61 5.80
N ALA A 66 3.66 -4.98 6.95
CA ALA A 66 2.78 -4.12 7.74
C ALA A 66 3.49 -2.84 8.22
N SER A 67 4.75 -2.93 8.66
CA SER A 67 5.54 -1.77 9.06
C SER A 67 5.81 -0.81 7.90
N MET A 68 6.14 -1.31 6.70
CA MET A 68 6.28 -0.46 5.52
C MET A 68 4.96 0.21 5.14
N ALA A 69 3.86 -0.55 5.10
CA ALA A 69 2.54 0.00 4.78
C ALA A 69 2.12 1.09 5.77
N PHE A 70 2.35 0.86 7.07
CA PHE A 70 2.07 1.83 8.12
C PHE A 70 2.94 3.08 7.99
N ALA A 71 4.24 2.94 7.75
CA ALA A 71 5.13 4.07 7.51
C ALA A 71 4.68 4.90 6.29
N THR A 72 4.29 4.24 5.20
CA THR A 72 3.73 4.90 4.02
C THR A 72 2.44 5.65 4.33
N LEU A 73 1.54 5.06 5.14
CA LEU A 73 0.32 5.77 5.57
C LEU A 73 0.65 7.00 6.43
N LEU A 74 1.61 6.92 7.36
CA LEU A 74 2.05 8.08 8.14
C LEU A 74 2.58 9.19 7.24
N ILE A 75 3.39 8.84 6.23
CA ILE A 75 3.89 9.82 5.27
C ILE A 75 2.74 10.43 4.47
N LEU A 76 1.83 9.62 3.94
CA LEU A 76 0.79 10.12 3.02
C LEU A 76 -0.38 10.84 3.70
N PHE A 77 -0.69 10.51 4.95
CA PHE A 77 -1.79 11.13 5.71
C PHE A 77 -1.35 12.20 6.69
N LEU A 78 -0.09 12.16 7.16
CA LEU A 78 0.42 13.12 8.14
C LEU A 78 1.54 13.97 7.54
N GLY A 79 2.57 13.32 6.97
CA GLY A 79 3.75 14.02 6.48
C GLY A 79 3.47 14.92 5.28
N LEU A 80 2.73 14.41 4.30
CA LEU A 80 2.49 15.08 3.04
C LEU A 80 1.54 16.28 3.18
N PRO A 81 0.37 16.18 3.86
CA PRO A 81 -0.46 17.35 4.14
C PRO A 81 0.25 18.41 5.00
N PHE A 82 1.10 17.99 5.95
CA PHE A 82 1.90 18.93 6.73
C PHE A 82 2.93 19.66 5.85
N ALA A 83 3.63 18.95 4.97
CA ALA A 83 4.61 19.54 4.07
C ALA A 83 3.95 20.50 3.06
N GLU A 84 2.80 20.12 2.50
CA GLU A 84 1.96 20.98 1.64
C GLU A 84 1.55 22.25 2.39
N GLY A 85 0.95 22.12 3.58
CA GLY A 85 0.50 23.27 4.37
C GLY A 85 1.64 24.22 4.78
N VAL A 86 2.83 23.70 5.08
CA VAL A 86 4.01 24.54 5.36
C VAL A 86 4.47 25.27 4.10
N TYR A 87 4.56 24.57 2.97
CA TYR A 87 5.00 25.16 1.70
C TYR A 87 4.03 26.25 1.20
N ASP A 88 2.72 25.97 1.24
CA ASP A 88 1.68 26.92 0.85
C ASP A 88 1.64 28.12 1.79
N GLY A 89 1.89 27.91 3.09
CA GLY A 89 2.06 29.00 4.06
C GLY A 89 3.22 29.94 3.70
N PHE A 90 4.38 29.39 3.30
CA PHE A 90 5.52 30.21 2.87
C PHE A 90 5.27 30.93 1.54
N GLN A 91 4.61 30.27 0.58
CA GLN A 91 4.31 30.84 -0.74
C GLN A 91 3.23 31.94 -0.65
N SER A 92 2.16 31.72 0.11
CA SER A 92 1.09 32.71 0.32
C SER A 92 1.61 33.98 1.02
N THR A 93 2.50 33.81 2.01
CA THR A 93 3.18 34.94 2.68
C THR A 93 4.06 35.75 1.71
N ARG A 94 4.67 35.11 0.71
CA ARG A 94 5.49 35.79 -0.31
C ARG A 94 4.68 36.43 -1.44
N ALA A 95 3.55 35.83 -1.81
CA ALA A 95 2.75 36.27 -2.96
C ALA A 95 1.63 37.26 -2.60
N GLY A 96 1.28 37.42 -1.31
CA GLY A 96 0.21 38.31 -0.87
C GLY A 96 -1.20 37.85 -1.27
N THR A 97 -1.34 36.63 -1.76
CA THR A 97 -2.60 36.02 -2.19
C THR A 97 -3.20 35.20 -1.04
N PRO A 98 -4.52 35.27 -0.76
CA PRO A 98 -5.15 34.39 0.21
C PRO A 98 -4.91 32.93 -0.18
N GLY A 99 -4.53 32.11 0.81
CA GLY A 99 -4.13 30.72 0.61
C GLY A 99 -5.15 29.92 -0.20
N GLN A 100 -4.64 29.09 -1.10
CA GLN A 100 -5.41 28.17 -1.92
C GLN A 100 -6.27 27.26 -1.02
N ASN A 101 -7.50 26.97 -1.45
CA ASN A 101 -8.43 26.15 -0.69
C ASN A 101 -7.76 24.82 -0.30
N ASN A 102 -7.96 24.38 0.94
CA ASN A 102 -7.45 23.14 1.57
C ASN A 102 -7.94 21.85 0.89
N GLU A 103 -7.78 21.73 -0.43
CA GLU A 103 -8.03 20.52 -1.17
C GLU A 103 -6.76 19.65 -1.10
N ARG A 104 -6.93 18.38 -0.77
CA ARG A 104 -5.82 17.44 -0.72
C ARG A 104 -5.38 17.13 -2.14
N ASP A 105 -4.14 17.46 -2.49
CA ASP A 105 -3.60 17.22 -3.83
C ASP A 105 -3.54 15.73 -4.17
N ILE A 106 -3.35 14.86 -3.16
CA ILE A 106 -3.35 13.41 -3.35
C ILE A 106 -4.71 12.80 -2.95
N PRO A 107 -5.45 12.18 -3.90
CA PRO A 107 -6.72 11.56 -3.59
C PRO A 107 -6.55 10.36 -2.65
N ALA A 108 -7.48 10.20 -1.70
CA ALA A 108 -7.39 9.17 -0.65
C ALA A 108 -7.27 7.73 -1.20
N ILE A 109 -7.91 7.46 -2.35
CA ILE A 109 -7.83 6.16 -3.02
C ILE A 109 -6.38 5.84 -3.46
N ALA A 110 -5.63 6.84 -3.92
CA ALA A 110 -4.23 6.68 -4.30
C ALA A 110 -3.36 6.41 -3.07
N SER A 111 -3.66 7.04 -1.92
CA SER A 111 -2.93 6.76 -0.69
C SER A 111 -3.09 5.32 -0.20
N ILE A 112 -4.30 4.76 -0.33
CA ILE A 112 -4.58 3.36 0.02
C ILE A 112 -3.85 2.42 -0.94
N ALA A 113 -3.90 2.69 -2.24
CA ALA A 113 -3.19 1.88 -3.25
C ALA A 113 -1.67 1.87 -3.00
N LEU A 114 -1.08 3.02 -2.69
CA LEU A 114 0.34 3.15 -2.37
C LEU A 114 0.71 2.38 -1.09
N ALA A 115 -0.16 2.37 -0.07
CA ALA A 115 0.08 1.58 1.14
C ALA A 115 0.06 0.07 0.88
N ILE A 116 -0.82 -0.42 -0.01
CA ILE A 116 -0.85 -1.82 -0.43
C ILE A 116 0.41 -2.18 -1.22
N ILE A 117 0.86 -1.29 -2.12
CA ILE A 117 2.13 -1.48 -2.83
C ILE A 117 3.30 -1.55 -1.85
N ALA A 118 3.36 -0.63 -0.88
CA ALA A 118 4.39 -0.63 0.16
C ALA A 118 4.37 -1.89 1.03
N PHE A 119 3.19 -2.43 1.34
CA PHE A 119 3.05 -3.72 2.03
C PHE A 119 3.77 -4.84 1.27
N TYR A 120 3.48 -4.98 -0.03
CA TYR A 120 4.07 -6.02 -0.86
C TYR A 120 5.57 -5.81 -1.07
N ILE A 121 6.02 -4.56 -1.24
CA ILE A 121 7.46 -4.24 -1.27
C ILE A 121 8.12 -4.71 0.03
N GLY A 122 7.61 -4.32 1.20
CA GLY A 122 8.20 -4.69 2.49
C GLY A 122 8.22 -6.19 2.73
N LEU A 123 7.19 -6.90 2.27
CA LEU A 123 7.08 -8.35 2.37
C LEU A 123 8.12 -9.06 1.50
N PHE A 124 8.17 -8.75 0.20
CA PHE A 124 9.09 -9.41 -0.74
C PHE A 124 10.54 -8.96 -0.55
N TRP A 125 10.76 -7.73 -0.12
CA TRP A 125 12.08 -7.22 0.23
C TRP A 125 12.68 -7.95 1.43
N LYS A 126 11.89 -8.27 2.47
CA LYS A 126 12.36 -9.14 3.56
C LYS A 126 12.60 -10.57 3.08
N ARG A 127 11.75 -11.09 2.21
CA ARG A 127 11.91 -12.42 1.60
C ARG A 127 13.23 -12.56 0.82
N MET A 128 13.60 -11.56 0.01
CA MET A 128 14.85 -11.57 -0.76
C MET A 128 16.10 -11.52 0.12
N ARG A 129 16.03 -10.85 1.27
CA ARG A 129 17.17 -10.72 2.20
C ARG A 129 17.35 -11.93 3.13
N GLY A 130 16.55 -13.00 2.96
CA GLY A 130 16.70 -14.25 3.72
C GLY A 130 16.47 -14.12 5.23
N GLY A 131 15.88 -13.02 5.69
CA GLY A 131 15.70 -12.77 7.11
C GLY A 131 14.63 -13.68 7.71
N ILE A 132 15.05 -14.54 8.64
CA ILE A 132 14.21 -15.09 9.71
C ILE A 132 13.85 -13.89 10.61
#